data_AF-A0A419JCD8-F1
#
_entry.id   AF-A0A419JCD8-F1
#
_cell.length_a   1.000
_cell.length_b   1.000
_cell.length_c   1.000
_cell.angle_alpha   90.00
_cell.angle_beta   90.00
_cell.angle_gamma   90.00
#
_symmetry.space_group_name_H-M   'P 1'
#
loop_
_entity.id
_entity.type
_entity.pdbx_description
1 polymer ?
#
loop_
_entity_poly.entity_id
_entity_poly.type
_entity_poly.pdbx_seq_one_letter_code
_entity_poly.pdbx_strand_id
1 'polypeptide(L)' 'MPWKDEKEELGKEITCLLYEKGLIKTWYRDNPRGWMLVSGLWSPFYIQLRPLASYPELLEKVGYALGRIIKEECKEVNKV' A
#
# COMPACT_ATOMS: atom_id res chain seq x y z
N MET A 1 1.39 6.34 -21.45
CA MET A 1 2.36 5.42 -20.84
C MET A 1 1.77 4.00 -20.89
N PRO A 2 2.55 2.94 -21.16
CA PRO A 2 2.09 1.57 -21.00
C PRO A 2 1.60 1.33 -19.56
N TRP A 3 0.49 0.60 -19.39
CA TRP A 3 -0.08 0.34 -18.06
C TRP A 3 0.94 -0.22 -17.06
N LYS A 4 1.83 -1.11 -17.53
CA LYS A 4 2.90 -1.68 -16.71
C LYS A 4 3.79 -0.62 -16.06
N ASP A 5 4.19 0.40 -16.81
CA ASP A 5 5.10 1.44 -16.32
C ASP A 5 4.36 2.40 -15.39
N GLU A 6 3.11 2.72 -15.70
CA GLU A 6 2.24 3.54 -14.83
C GLU A 6 1.98 2.85 -13.49
N LYS A 7 1.69 1.54 -13.51
CA LYS A 7 1.48 0.74 -12.30
C LYS A 7 2.72 0.71 -11.41
N GLU A 8 3.91 0.56 -12.01
CA GLU A 8 5.18 0.58 -11.30
C GLU A 8 5.44 1.96 -10.65
N GLU A 9 5.19 3.05 -11.38
CA GLU A 9 5.33 4.42 -10.87
C GLU A 9 4.38 4.69 -9.70
N LEU A 10 3.09 4.38 -9.87
CA LEU A 10 2.08 4.51 -8.81
C LEU A 10 2.44 3.67 -7.59
N GLY A 11 2.88 2.43 -7.80
CA GLY A 11 3.28 1.52 -6.72
C GLY A 11 4.45 2.07 -5.90
N LYS A 12 5.48 2.60 -6.57
CA LYS A 12 6.62 3.23 -5.90
C LYS A 12 6.19 4.46 -5.10
N GLU A 13 5.45 5.36 -5.72
CA GLU A 13 5.01 6.60 -5.08
C GLU A 13 4.16 6.32 -3.84
N ILE A 14 3.15 5.46 -3.97
CA ILE A 14 2.26 5.08 -2.86
C ILE A 14 3.05 4.40 -1.74
N THR A 15 3.98 3.50 -2.07
CA THR A 15 4.79 2.80 -1.06
C THR A 15 5.66 3.77 -0.26
N CYS A 16 6.31 4.73 -0.94
CA CYS A 16 7.08 5.79 -0.29
C CYS A 16 6.20 6.61 0.66
N LEU A 17 5.03 7.07 0.19
CA LEU A 17 4.11 7.87 1.01
C LEU A 17 3.59 7.08 2.23
N LEU A 18 3.23 5.80 2.05
CA LEU A 18 2.81 4.94 3.15
C LEU A 18 3.93 4.75 4.19
N TYR A 19 5.18 4.61 3.74
CA TYR A 19 6.33 4.56 4.63
C TYR A 19 6.51 5.88 5.37
N GLU A 20 6.58 7.01 4.67
CA GLU A 20 6.78 8.35 5.25
C GLU A 20 5.71 8.73 6.27
N LYS A 21 4.44 8.41 6.00
CA LYS A 21 3.32 8.65 6.93
C LYS A 21 3.25 7.64 8.07
N GLY A 22 4.12 6.64 8.11
CA GLY A 22 4.21 5.67 9.20
C GLY A 22 3.17 4.54 9.16
N LEU A 23 2.51 4.33 8.02
CA LEU A 23 1.57 3.23 7.78
C LEU A 23 2.30 1.93 7.40
N ILE A 24 3.47 2.04 6.76
CA ILE A 24 4.46 0.96 6.71
C ILE A 24 5.51 1.27 7.76
N LYS A 25 5.58 0.43 8.79
CA LYS A 25 6.55 0.51 9.88
C LYS A 25 7.66 -0.50 9.65
N THR A 26 8.89 -0.13 9.95
CA THR A 26 10.05 -1.00 9.74
C THR A 26 10.81 -1.20 11.03
N TRP A 27 11.49 -2.33 11.16
CA TRP A 27 12.29 -2.62 12.36
C TRP A 27 13.38 -1.56 12.56
N TYR A 28 13.95 -1.08 11.44
CA TYR A 28 14.99 -0.07 11.42
C TYR A 28 14.54 1.27 11.99
N ARG A 29 13.33 1.73 11.65
CA ARG A 29 12.84 3.06 12.04
C ARG A 29 11.92 3.06 13.25
N ASP A 30 11.03 2.07 13.35
CA ASP A 30 9.89 2.11 14.29
C ASP A 30 10.05 1.13 15.46
N ASN A 31 10.67 -0.04 15.27
CA ASN A 31 10.83 -1.05 16.32
C ASN A 31 12.03 -1.97 16.08
N PRO A 32 13.20 -1.72 16.70
CA PRO A 32 14.43 -2.50 16.48
C PRO A 32 14.30 -4.01 16.73
N ARG A 33 13.29 -4.46 17.49
CA ARG A 33 13.04 -5.88 17.76
C ARG A 33 12.20 -6.56 16.68
N GLY A 34 11.67 -5.82 15.71
CA GLY A 34 10.68 -6.29 14.74
C GLY A 34 9.35 -6.64 15.41
N TRP A 35 8.43 -7.26 14.65
CA TRP A 35 7.10 -7.63 15.14
C TRP A 35 6.87 -9.12 15.11
N MET A 36 6.25 -9.64 16.15
CA MET A 36 5.62 -10.96 16.11
C MET A 36 4.19 -10.79 15.58
N LEU A 37 3.92 -11.37 14.42
CA LEU A 37 2.59 -11.38 13.82
C LEU A 37 1.67 -12.32 14.59
N VAL A 38 0.35 -12.19 14.37
CA VAL A 38 -0.66 -13.08 14.97
C VAL A 38 -0.43 -14.54 14.59
N SER A 39 0.19 -14.80 13.45
CA SER A 39 0.61 -16.14 13.01
C SER A 39 1.79 -16.71 13.81
N GLY A 40 2.39 -15.95 14.72
CA GLY A 40 3.63 -16.32 15.41
C GLY A 40 4.90 -16.14 14.57
N LEU A 41 4.79 -15.63 13.33
CA LEU A 41 5.97 -15.30 12.52
C LEU A 41 6.57 -13.97 12.94
N TRP A 42 7.89 -13.91 12.97
CA TRP A 42 8.60 -12.64 13.07
C TRP A 42 8.58 -11.91 11.72
N SER A 43 8.38 -10.59 11.76
CA SER A 43 8.38 -9.73 10.59
C SER A 43 9.27 -8.50 10.78
N PRO A 44 10.11 -8.14 9.78
CA PRO A 44 10.91 -6.92 9.81
C PRO A 44 10.08 -5.66 9.54
N PHE A 45 8.82 -5.80 9.12
CA PHE A 45 7.90 -4.68 8.89
C PHE A 45 6.50 -4.97 9.42
N TYR A 46 5.76 -3.91 9.71
CA TYR A 46 4.36 -3.97 10.11
C TYR A 46 3.56 -2.96 9.30
N ILE A 47 2.49 -3.42 8.67
CA ILE A 47 1.66 -2.58 7.79
C ILE A 47 0.32 -2.35 8.47
N GLN A 48 0.00 -1.09 8.76
CA GLN A 48 -1.24 -0.68 9.39
C GLN A 48 -1.94 0.39 8.54
N LEU A 49 -2.87 -0.06 7.69
CA LEU A 49 -3.61 0.82 6.77
C LEU A 49 -4.87 1.46 7.36
N ARG A 50 -5.28 1.07 8.58
CA ARG A 50 -6.47 1.66 9.26
C ARG A 50 -6.45 3.20 9.29
N PRO A 51 -5.31 3.87 9.55
CA PRO A 51 -5.23 5.34 9.54
C PRO A 51 -5.19 5.97 8.15
N LEU A 52 -5.25 5.21 7.05
CA LEU A 52 -5.15 5.75 5.68
C LEU A 52 -6.16 6.87 5.42
N ALA A 53 -7.39 6.72 5.94
CA ALA A 53 -8.44 7.73 5.81
C ALA A 53 -8.12 9.07 6.49
N SER A 54 -7.15 9.10 7.41
CA SER A 54 -6.66 10.33 8.02
C SER A 54 -5.72 11.12 7.08
N TYR A 55 -5.40 10.59 5.89
CA TYR A 55 -4.57 11.23 4.87
C TYR A 55 -5.33 11.33 3.54
N PRO A 56 -6.23 12.31 3.37
CA PRO A 56 -7.15 12.38 2.22
C PRO A 56 -6.46 12.30 0.86
N GLU A 57 -5.35 13.02 0.65
CA GLU A 57 -4.61 13.02 -0.62
C GLU A 57 -3.98 11.63 -0.93
N LEU A 58 -3.46 10.96 0.11
CA LEU A 58 -2.91 9.61 -0.03
C LEU A 58 -4.03 8.59 -0.28
N LEU A 59 -5.15 8.72 0.41
CA LEU A 59 -6.34 7.90 0.17
C LEU A 59 -6.84 8.05 -1.27
N GLU A 60 -6.95 9.28 -1.77
CA GLU A 60 -7.34 9.56 -3.16
C GLU A 60 -6.41 8.88 -4.15
N LYS A 61 -5.09 8.99 -3.95
CA LYS A 61 -4.08 8.36 -4.81
C LYS A 61 -4.15 6.83 -4.79
N VAL A 62 -4.34 6.24 -3.61
CA VAL A 62 -4.57 4.79 -3.46
C VAL A 62 -5.85 4.37 -4.19
N GLY A 63 -6.95 5.12 -4.01
CA GLY A 63 -8.22 4.86 -4.67
C GLY A 63 -8.12 4.94 -6.20
N TYR A 64 -7.42 5.95 -6.72
CA TYR A 64 -7.13 6.08 -8.13
C TYR A 64 -6.35 4.87 -8.66
N ALA A 65 -5.26 4.49 -8.00
CA ALA A 65 -4.43 3.35 -8.42
C ALA A 65 -5.22 2.04 -8.41
N LEU A 66 -6.05 1.81 -7.38
CA LEU A 66 -6.96 0.66 -7.31
C LEU A 66 -7.96 0.66 -8.46
N GLY A 67 -8.59 1.81 -8.74
CA GLY A 67 -9.51 1.95 -9.87
C GLY A 67 -8.85 1.65 -11.22
N ARG A 68 -7.60 2.08 -11.40
CA ARG A 68 -6.82 1.74 -12.61
C ARG A 68 -6.51 0.24 -12.69
N ILE A 69 -6.10 -0.40 -11.58
CA ILE A 69 -5.87 -1.85 -11.55
C ILE A 69 -7.13 -2.62 -11.96
N ILE A 70 -8.29 -2.27 -11.39
CA ILE A 70 -9.57 -2.91 -11.72
C ILE A 70 -9.87 -2.77 -13.22
N LYS A 71 -9.74 -1.55 -13.75
CA LYS A 71 -10.02 -1.27 -15.16
C LYS A 71 -9.11 -2.05 -16.12
N GLU A 72 -7.82 -2.14 -15.82
CA GLU A 72 -6.82 -2.70 -16.72
C GLU A 72 -6.65 -4.22 -16.57
N GLU A 73 -6.84 -4.76 -15.37
CA GLU A 73 -6.53 -6.16 -15.04
C GLU A 73 -7.76 -7.01 -14.72
N CYS A 74 -8.89 -6.40 -14.31
CA CYS A 74 -10.10 -7.12 -13.90
C CYS A 74 -11.22 -7.04 -14.96
N LYS A 75 -10.87 -7.18 -16.25
CA LYS A 75 -11.80 -7.01 -17.38
C LYS A 75 -13.00 -7.97 -17.38
N GLU A 76 -12.88 -9.11 -16.70
CA GLU A 76 -13.91 -10.15 -16.64
C GLU A 76 -14.82 -10.05 -15.41
N VAL A 77 -14.55 -9.10 -14.51
CA VAL A 77 -15.36 -8.91 -13.29
C VAL A 77 -16.57 -8.06 -13.63
N ASN A 78 -17.68 -8.71 -13.99
CA ASN A 78 -18.92 -8.09 -14.47
C ASN A 78 -20.15 -8.34 -13.56
N LYS A 79 -19.96 -8.96 -12.40
CA LYS A 79 -21.02 -9.14 -11.39
C LYS A 79 -20.93 -8.05 -10.33
N VAL A 80 -21.91 -7.15 -10.35
CA VAL A 80 -22.22 -6.20 -9.27
C VAL A 80 -23.17 -6.87 -8.29
#